data_AF-A0A183N4W6-F1
#
_entry.id   AF-A0A183N4W6-F1
#
_cell.length_a   1.000
_cell.length_b   1.000
_cell.length_c   1.000
_cell.angle_alpha   90.00
_cell.angle_beta   90.00
_cell.angle_gamma   90.00
#
_symmetry.space_group_name_H-M   'P 1'
#
loop_
_entity.id
_entity.type
_entity.pdbx_description
1 polymer ?
#
loop_
_entity_poly.entity_id
_entity_poly.type
_entity_poly.pdbx_seq_one_letter_code
_entity_poly.pdbx_strand_id
1 'polypeptide(L)' 'MESNWKGIKEAITSTCHEVLGHKKHHHKEWITVDTLDNIQERRNKKAAINTSRTRAEKGKSQAEYT' A
#
# COMPACT_ATOMS: atom_id res chain seq x y z
N MET A 1 -21.03 20.00 -36.31
CA MET A 1 -20.06 18.88 -36.45
C MET A 1 -19.65 18.33 -35.09
N GLU A 2 -19.23 19.16 -34.13
CA GLU A 2 -18.84 18.72 -32.77
C GLU A 2 -19.95 17.98 -32.02
N SER A 3 -21.21 18.42 -32.15
CA SER A 3 -22.36 17.75 -31.51
C SER A 3 -22.57 16.32 -32.02
N ASN A 4 -22.40 16.11 -33.33
CA ASN A 4 -22.54 14.78 -33.95
C ASN A 4 -21.38 13.87 -33.52
N TRP A 5 -20.16 14.42 -33.46
CA TRP A 5 -18.98 13.70 -32.95
C TRP A 5 -19.12 13.30 -31.47
N LYS A 6 -19.72 14.16 -30.65
CA LYS A 6 -20.05 13.87 -29.25
C LYS A 6 -21.05 12.71 -29.14
N GLY A 7 -22.12 12.73 -29.93
CA GLY A 7 -23.12 11.67 -29.95
C GLY A 7 -22.53 10.30 -30.31
N ILE A 8 -21.61 10.26 -31.29
CA ILE A 8 -20.94 9.00 -31.68
C ILE A 8 -20.07 8.45 -30.55
N LYS A 9 -19.31 9.30 -29.86
CA LYS A 9 -18.50 8.87 -28.71
C LYS A 9 -19.36 8.33 -27.57
N GLU A 10 -20.49 8.98 -27.30
CA GLU A 10 -21.42 8.57 -26.24
C GLU A 10 -22.08 7.22 -26.57
N ALA A 11 -22.51 7.02 -27.82
CA ALA A 11 -23.08 5.74 -28.28
C ALA A 11 -22.07 4.58 -28.14
N ILE A 12 -20.83 4.77 -28.61
CA ILE A 12 -19.77 3.75 -28.49
C ILE A 12 -19.51 3.42 -27.02
N THR A 13 -19.39 4.45 -26.17
CA THR A 13 -19.15 4.26 -24.73
C THR A 13 -20.31 3.51 -24.06
N SER A 14 -21.56 3.81 -24.45
CA SER A 14 -22.75 3.14 -23.93
C SER A 14 -22.77 1.66 -24.32
N THR A 15 -22.53 1.34 -25.58
CA THR A 15 -22.49 -0.06 -26.06
C THR A 15 -21.38 -0.85 -25.37
N CYS A 16 -20.20 -0.26 -25.19
CA CYS A 16 -19.12 -0.90 -24.44
C CYS A 16 -19.53 -1.21 -23.00
N HIS A 17 -20.19 -0.29 -22.31
CA HIS A 17 -20.68 -0.51 -20.94
C HIS A 17 -21.79 -1.56 -20.86
N GLU A 18 -22.68 -1.62 -21.84
CA GLU A 18 -23.78 -2.60 -21.90
C GLU A 18 -23.26 -4.02 -22.17
N VAL A 19 -22.34 -4.16 -23.13
CA VAL A 19 -21.80 -5.47 -23.53
C VAL A 19 -20.77 -6.00 -22.55
N LEU A 20 -19.86 -5.15 -22.07
CA LEU A 20 -18.77 -5.57 -21.19
C LEU A 20 -19.15 -5.49 -19.71
N GLY A 21 -20.23 -4.78 -19.39
CA GLY A 21 -20.61 -4.46 -18.01
C GLY A 21 -19.64 -3.49 -17.34
N HIS A 22 -20.13 -2.75 -16.35
CA HIS A 22 -19.25 -2.04 -15.42
C HIS A 22 -18.63 -3.06 -14.47
N LYS A 23 -17.42 -3.53 -14.77
CA LYS A 23 -16.65 -4.34 -13.84
C LYS A 23 -16.26 -3.43 -12.67
N LYS A 24 -17.04 -3.46 -11.58
CA LYS A 24 -16.61 -2.88 -10.31
C LYS A 24 -15.31 -3.57 -9.97
N HIS A 25 -14.20 -2.84 -10.12
CA HIS A 25 -12.96 -3.23 -9.50
C HIS A 25 -13.24 -3.17 -8.01
N HIS A 26 -13.69 -4.31 -7.45
CA HIS A 26 -13.67 -4.50 -6.03
C HIS A 26 -12.21 -4.34 -5.65
N HIS A 27 -11.87 -3.16 -5.11
CA HIS A 27 -10.62 -3.00 -4.42
C HIS A 27 -10.69 -4.02 -3.29
N LYS A 28 -9.99 -5.12 -3.51
CA LYS A 28 -9.85 -6.15 -2.53
C LYS A 28 -8.95 -5.52 -1.49
N GLU A 29 -9.57 -5.05 -0.41
CA GLU A 29 -8.90 -4.81 0.88
C GLU A 29 -8.43 -6.18 1.39
N TRP A 30 -7.50 -6.79 0.65
CA TRP A 30 -6.93 -8.10 0.96
C TRP A 30 -6.06 -8.06 2.21
N ILE A 31 -5.87 -6.87 2.76
CA ILE A 31 -5.17 -6.64 4.00
C ILE A 31 -6.09 -5.74 4.83
N THR A 32 -6.68 -6.30 5.86
CA THR A 32 -7.45 -5.53 6.84
C THR A 32 -6.52 -4.51 7.51
N VAL A 33 -7.06 -3.38 7.94
CA VAL A 33 -6.31 -2.36 8.71
C VAL A 33 -5.64 -2.99 9.94
N ASP A 34 -6.36 -3.90 10.62
CA ASP A 34 -5.84 -4.69 11.73
C ASP A 34 -4.58 -5.51 11.36
N THR A 35 -4.53 -6.08 10.16
CA THR A 35 -3.34 -6.80 9.69
C THR A 35 -2.16 -5.85 9.47
N LEU A 36 -2.41 -4.65 8.92
CA LEU A 36 -1.38 -3.63 8.73
C LEU A 36 -0.83 -3.13 10.07
N ASP A 37 -1.71 -2.89 11.04
CA ASP A 37 -1.33 -2.44 12.39
C ASP A 37 -0.47 -3.50 13.10
N ASN A 38 -0.87 -4.78 13.03
CA ASN A 38 -0.10 -5.90 13.56
C ASN A 38 1.30 -6.02 12.92
N ILE A 39 1.42 -5.77 11.61
CA ILE A 39 2.72 -5.76 10.91
C ILE A 39 3.58 -4.60 11.41
N GLN A 40 3.00 -3.41 11.55
CA GLN A 40 3.73 -2.22 12.00
C GLN A 40 4.20 -2.37 13.45
N GLU A 41 3.36 -2.92 14.33
CA GLU A 41 3.71 -3.15 15.74
C GLU A 41 4.91 -4.11 15.86
N ARG A 42 4.92 -5.20 15.08
CA ARG A 42 6.04 -6.15 15.04
C ARG A 42 7.32 -5.50 14.54
N ARG A 43 7.25 -4.63 13.52
CA ARG A 43 8.41 -3.88 13.00
C ARG A 43 8.99 -2.95 14.07
N ASN A 44 8.13 -2.22 14.78
CA ASN A 44 8.55 -1.30 15.84
C ASN A 44 9.24 -2.03 16.99
N LYS A 45 8.69 -3.17 17.44
CA LYS A 45 9.32 -4.01 18.48
C LYS A 45 10.71 -4.50 18.06
N LYS A 46 10.85 -4.97 16.82
CA LYS A 46 12.15 -5.39 16.26
C LYS A 46 13.16 -4.24 16.22
N ALA A 47 12.74 -3.05 15.81
CA ALA A 47 13.60 -1.87 15.74
C ALA A 47 14.11 -1.44 17.12
N ALA A 48 13.25 -1.47 18.15
CA ALA A 48 13.64 -1.16 19.53
C ALA A 48 14.72 -2.12 20.06
N ILE A 49 14.55 -3.42 19.85
CA ILE A 49 15.52 -4.45 20.27
C ILE A 49 16.85 -4.30 19.53
N ASN A 50 16.81 -4.06 18.23
CA ASN A 50 18.05 -3.87 17.45
C ASN A 50 18.80 -2.61 17.92
N THR A 51 18.07 -1.53 18.19
CA THR A 51 18.66 -0.27 18.69
C THR A 51 19.33 -0.47 20.05
N SER A 52 18.71 -1.20 20.97
CA SER A 52 19.30 -1.47 22.28
C SER A 52 20.55 -2.36 22.17
N ARG A 53 20.51 -3.39 21.32
CA ARG A 53 21.68 -4.25 21.05
C ARG A 53 22.85 -3.45 20.48
N THR A 54 22.61 -2.63 19.46
CA THR A 54 23.66 -1.79 18.87
C THR A 54 24.26 -0.81 19.88
N ARG A 55 23.44 -0.22 20.77
CA ARG A 55 23.94 0.65 21.84
C ARG A 55 24.83 -0.12 22.83
N ALA A 56 24.42 -1.32 23.21
CA ALA A 56 25.20 -2.18 24.10
C ALA A 56 26.54 -2.59 23.47
N GLU A 57 26.54 -2.97 22.19
CA GLU A 57 27.77 -3.30 21.45
C GLU A 57 28.72 -2.11 21.35
N LYS A 58 28.20 -0.91 21.05
CA LYS A 58 29.01 0.33 21.08
C LYS A 58 29.63 0.57 22.45
N GLY A 59 28.86 0.41 23.52
CA GLY A 59 29.37 0.57 24.89
C GLY A 59 30.49 -0.43 25.23
N LYS A 60 30.33 -1.70 24.81
CA LYS A 60 31.40 -2.72 24.97
C LYS A 60 32.66 -2.35 24.21
N SER A 61 32.52 -1.96 22.93
CA SER A 61 33.69 -1.55 22.13
C SER A 61 34.40 -0.34 22.73
N GLN A 62 33.66 0.63 23.29
CA GLN A 62 34.26 1.78 23.94
C GLN A 62 35.04 1.40 25.21
N ALA A 63 34.52 0.45 26.00
CA ALA A 63 35.19 -0.08 27.19
C ALA A 63 36.43 -0.93 26.85
N GLU A 64 36.51 -1.53 25.66
CA GLU A 64 37.70 -2.27 25.21
C GLU A 64 38.86 -1.34 24.84
N TYR A 65 38.58 -0.10 24.44
CA TYR A 65 39.57 0.91 24.07
C TYR A 65 39.84 1.97 25.16
N THR A 66 39.14 1.90 26.30
CA THR A 66 39.35 2.76 27.47
C THR A 66 40.08 2.00 28.56
#